data_AF-A0A561U6J5-F1
#
_entry.id   AF-A0A561U6J5-F1
#
_cell.length_a   1.000
_cell.length_b   1.000
_cell.length_c   1.000
_cell.angle_alpha   90.00
_cell.angle_beta   90.00
_cell.angle_gamma   90.00
#
_symmetry.space_group_name_H-M   'P 1'
#
loop_
_entity.id
_entity.type
_entity.pdbx_description
1 polymer ?
#
loop_
_entity_poly.entity_id
_entity_poly.type
_entity_poly.pdbx_seq_one_letter_code
_entity_poly.pdbx_strand_id
1 'polypeptide(L)'
;MQDPYFVQVDTAELADLTRALELLDAEAPLNDRYRKMLAESRDQLAAPQIRLTQARGLAKRLMVLIKAAGPDFPGTLAADGLETLNAGKAQANDLVFRPEEA
;
A
#
# COMPACT_ATOMS: atom_id res chain seq x y z
N MET A 1 -8.30 -21.57 -12.55
CA MET A 1 -7.70 -20.88 -11.39
C MET A 1 -6.19 -20.97 -11.57
N GLN A 2 -5.53 -19.89 -12.01
CA GLN A 2 -4.06 -19.86 -12.12
C GLN A 2 -3.48 -19.88 -10.71
N ASP A 3 -2.38 -20.61 -10.53
CA ASP A 3 -1.68 -20.66 -9.26
C ASP A 3 -1.14 -19.26 -8.91
N PRO A 4 -1.58 -18.64 -7.79
CA PRO A 4 -1.18 -17.29 -7.39
C PRO A 4 0.32 -17.15 -7.10
N TYR A 5 1.07 -18.25 -7.01
CA TYR A 5 2.53 -18.22 -6.95
C TYR A 5 3.19 -17.80 -8.28
N PHE A 6 2.49 -17.93 -9.41
CA PHE A 6 2.98 -17.56 -10.74
C PHE A 6 2.27 -16.35 -11.34
N VAL A 7 1.21 -15.84 -10.69
CA VAL A 7 0.54 -14.60 -11.12
C VAL A 7 1.43 -13.40 -10.77
N GLN A 8 1.82 -12.66 -11.79
CA GLN A 8 2.55 -11.40 -11.66
C GLN A 8 1.60 -10.23 -11.87
N VAL A 9 1.93 -9.11 -11.23
CA VAL A 9 1.21 -7.84 -11.31
C VAL A 9 2.23 -6.79 -11.73
N ASP A 10 1.87 -5.95 -12.70
CA ASP A 10 2.67 -4.77 -13.06
C ASP A 10 2.63 -3.77 -11.90
N THR A 11 3.78 -3.28 -11.47
CA THR A 11 3.81 -2.31 -10.36
C THR A 11 3.17 -0.98 -10.74
N ALA A 12 3.04 -0.67 -12.03
CA ALA A 12 2.25 0.45 -12.52
C ALA A 12 0.75 0.30 -12.17
N GLU A 13 0.23 -0.93 -12.10
CA GLU A 13 -1.16 -1.19 -11.67
C GLU A 13 -1.34 -0.92 -10.16
N LEU A 14 -0.24 -0.85 -9.39
CA LEU A 14 -0.24 -0.57 -7.93
C LEU A 14 0.00 0.91 -7.63
N ALA A 15 -0.34 1.82 -8.55
CA ALA A 15 -0.05 3.24 -8.41
C ALA A 15 -0.71 3.87 -7.17
N ASP A 16 -1.96 3.52 -6.84
CA ASP A 16 -2.66 4.09 -5.68
C ASP A 16 -2.06 3.59 -4.36
N LEU A 17 -1.71 2.32 -4.30
CA LEU A 17 -1.00 1.71 -3.19
C LEU A 17 0.36 2.39 -2.97
N THR A 18 1.09 2.62 -4.05
CA THR A 18 2.41 3.27 -4.02
C THR A 18 2.31 4.69 -3.49
N ARG A 19 1.41 5.50 -4.04
CA ARG A 19 1.19 6.89 -3.60
C ARG A 19 0.78 6.98 -2.14
N ALA A 20 -0.07 6.06 -1.66
CA ALA A 20 -0.46 6.04 -0.25
C ALA A 20 0.70 5.65 0.69
N LEU A 21 1.61 4.76 0.27
CA LEU A 21 2.82 4.46 1.03
C LEU A 21 3.76 5.66 1.09
N GLU A 22 3.93 6.37 -0.02
CA GLU A 22 4.73 7.61 -0.08
C GLU A 22 4.16 8.72 0.80
N LEU A 23 2.83 8.89 0.79
CA LEU A 23 2.13 9.82 1.66
C LEU A 23 2.39 9.53 3.15
N LEU A 24 2.32 8.25 3.54
CA LEU A 24 2.60 7.84 4.91
C LEU A 24 4.07 8.05 5.30
N ASP A 25 5.01 7.86 4.37
CA ASP A 25 6.43 8.12 4.63
C ASP A 25 6.70 9.61 4.88
N ALA A 26 6.05 10.47 4.10
CA ALA A 26 6.20 11.91 4.16
C ALA A 26 5.50 12.54 5.38
N GLU A 27 4.24 12.17 5.65
CA GLU A 27 3.37 12.94 6.54
C GLU A 27 3.00 12.20 7.83
N ALA A 28 3.07 10.88 7.87
CA ALA A 28 2.59 10.14 9.04
C ALA A 28 3.59 10.17 10.20
N PRO A 29 3.10 10.29 11.46
CA PRO A 29 3.93 10.26 12.66
C PRO A 29 4.35 8.82 13.02
N LEU A 30 5.14 8.20 12.15
CA LEU A 30 5.60 6.82 12.28
C LEU A 30 6.96 6.72 13.01
N ASN A 31 7.10 5.69 13.83
CA ASN A 31 8.38 5.33 14.46
C ASN A 31 9.33 4.60 13.49
N ASP A 32 10.57 4.40 13.90
CA ASP A 32 11.63 3.80 13.09
C ASP A 32 11.29 2.41 12.55
N ARG A 33 10.56 1.61 13.33
CA ARG A 33 10.13 0.27 12.91
C ARG A 33 9.21 0.35 11.70
N TYR A 34 8.26 1.27 11.71
CA TYR A 34 7.32 1.46 10.59
C TYR A 34 7.97 2.16 9.40
N ARG A 35 8.90 3.09 9.63
CA ARG A 35 9.70 3.69 8.55
C ARG A 35 10.57 2.66 7.83
N LYS A 36 11.16 1.71 8.56
CA LYS A 36 11.87 0.58 7.94
C LYS A 36 10.94 -0.28 7.08
N MET A 37 9.71 -0.54 7.55
CA MET A 37 8.71 -1.28 6.77
C MET A 37 8.30 -0.55 5.48
N LEU A 38 8.24 0.79 5.51
CA LEU A 38 8.01 1.61 4.32
C LEU A 38 9.18 1.49 3.33
N ALA A 39 10.42 1.60 3.80
CA ALA A 39 11.61 1.42 2.96
C ALA A 39 11.62 0.04 2.28
N GLU A 40 11.38 -1.03 3.04
CA GLU A 40 11.28 -2.40 2.49
C GLU A 40 10.12 -2.56 1.48
N SER A 41 9.04 -1.79 1.64
CA SER A 41 7.92 -1.80 0.71
C SER A 41 8.25 -1.09 -0.60
N ARG A 42 9.00 0.02 -0.53
CA ARG A 42 9.51 0.75 -1.70
C ARG A 42 10.51 -0.09 -2.50
N ASP A 43 11.41 -0.80 -1.83
CA ASP A 43 12.37 -1.70 -2.48
C ASP A 43 11.66 -2.80 -3.28
N GLN A 44 10.53 -3.31 -2.78
CA GLN A 44 9.71 -4.29 -3.50
C GLN A 44 9.03 -3.69 -4.72
N LEU A 45 8.56 -2.45 -4.63
CA LEU A 45 7.88 -1.74 -5.73
C LEU A 45 8.84 -1.20 -6.80
N ALA A 46 10.16 -1.22 -6.56
CA ALA A 46 11.16 -0.78 -7.53
C ALA A 46 11.27 -1.73 -8.75
N ALA A 47 10.82 -2.98 -8.64
CA ALA A 47 10.73 -3.89 -9.77
C ALA A 47 9.53 -3.53 -10.66
N PRO A 48 9.61 -3.69 -12.00
CA PRO A 48 8.49 -3.43 -12.90
C PRO A 48 7.33 -4.41 -12.72
N GLN A 49 7.60 -5.61 -12.19
CA GLN A 49 6.59 -6.62 -11.91
C GLN A 49 6.91 -7.33 -10.60
N ILE A 50 5.87 -7.63 -9.83
CA ILE A 50 5.98 -8.42 -8.59
C ILE A 50 4.96 -9.55 -8.59
N ARG A 51 5.16 -10.54 -7.72
CA ARG A 51 4.16 -11.60 -7.53
C ARG A 51 2.92 -11.02 -6.88
N LEU A 52 1.74 -11.54 -7.24
CA LEU A 52 0.47 -11.15 -6.61
C LEU A 52 0.50 -11.33 -5.08
N THR A 53 1.19 -12.36 -4.59
CA THR A 53 1.39 -12.58 -3.14
C THR A 53 2.20 -11.46 -2.48
N GLN A 54 3.19 -10.88 -3.18
CA GLN A 54 3.94 -9.71 -2.71
C GLN A 54 3.06 -8.46 -2.72
N ALA A 55 2.29 -8.22 -3.80
CA ALA A 55 1.33 -7.12 -3.88
C ALA A 55 0.32 -7.16 -2.71
N ARG A 56 -0.24 -8.34 -2.41
CA ARG A 56 -1.10 -8.55 -1.24
C ARG A 56 -0.39 -8.31 0.09
N GLY A 57 0.89 -8.66 0.16
CA GLY A 57 1.74 -8.34 1.31
C GLY A 57 1.87 -6.83 1.53
N LEU A 58 2.12 -6.08 0.46
CA LEU A 58 2.20 -4.61 0.48
C LEU A 58 0.86 -3.98 0.87
N ALA A 59 -0.26 -4.47 0.33
CA ALA A 59 -1.60 -4.03 0.71
C ALA A 59 -1.87 -4.19 2.22
N LYS A 60 -1.53 -5.35 2.80
CA LYS A 60 -1.64 -5.57 4.25
C LYS A 60 -0.72 -4.65 5.04
N ARG A 61 0.51 -4.40 4.57
CA ARG A 61 1.43 -3.45 5.21
C ARG A 61 0.86 -2.04 5.20
N LEU A 62 0.27 -1.58 4.09
CA LEU A 62 -0.41 -0.29 4.03
C LEU A 62 -1.46 -0.17 5.14
N MET A 63 -2.35 -1.17 5.28
CA MET A 63 -3.37 -1.16 6.34
C MET A 63 -2.77 -1.08 7.76
N VAL A 64 -1.66 -1.78 8.01
CA VAL A 64 -0.94 -1.71 9.29
C VAL A 64 -0.34 -0.31 9.52
N LEU A 65 0.26 0.29 8.50
CA LEU A 65 0.89 1.61 8.58
C LEU A 65 -0.15 2.71 8.81
N ILE A 66 -1.31 2.64 8.15
CA ILE A 66 -2.43 3.56 8.39
C ILE A 66 -2.91 3.46 9.84
N LYS A 67 -3.04 2.24 10.36
CA LYS A 67 -3.39 2.05 11.78
C LYS A 67 -2.30 2.60 12.72
N ALA A 68 -1.03 2.45 12.35
CA ALA A 68 0.10 2.95 13.13
C ALA A 68 0.22 4.48 13.11
N ALA A 69 -0.19 5.13 12.03
CA ALA A 69 -0.26 6.59 11.92
C ALA A 69 -1.26 7.23 12.91
N GLY A 70 -2.19 6.43 13.42
CA GLY A 70 -3.18 6.84 14.41
C GLY A 70 -4.51 7.26 13.78
N PRO A 71 -5.60 7.25 14.57
CA PRO A 71 -6.95 7.52 14.07
C PRO A 71 -7.15 8.98 13.61
N ASP A 72 -6.37 9.91 14.14
CA ASP A 72 -6.49 11.34 13.83
C ASP A 72 -5.74 11.74 12.56
N PHE A 73 -4.81 10.90 12.07
CA PHE A 73 -3.97 11.20 10.91
C PHE A 73 -4.76 11.57 9.64
N PRO A 74 -5.84 10.87 9.26
CA PRO A 74 -6.65 11.31 8.11
C PRO A 74 -7.22 12.73 8.25
N GLY A 75 -7.48 13.18 9.48
CA GLY A 75 -7.97 14.53 9.77
C GLY A 75 -6.89 15.60 9.72
N THR A 76 -5.60 15.24 9.67
CA THR A 76 -4.49 16.19 9.54
C THR A 76 -4.09 16.43 8.09
N LEU A 77 -4.60 15.65 7.14
CA LEU A 77 -4.26 15.73 5.72
C LEU A 77 -5.05 16.84 5.01
N ALA A 78 -4.40 17.46 4.02
CA ALA A 78 -5.11 18.25 3.02
C ALA A 78 -6.02 17.35 2.16
N ALA A 79 -6.95 17.95 1.42
CA ALA A 79 -7.94 17.23 0.60
C ALA A 79 -7.28 16.19 -0.33
N ASP A 80 -6.22 16.59 -1.05
CA ASP A 80 -5.49 15.71 -1.99
C ASP A 80 -4.80 14.54 -1.28
N GLY A 81 -4.28 14.78 -0.07
CA GLY A 81 -3.67 13.75 0.76
C GLY A 81 -4.71 12.75 1.26
N LEU A 82 -5.89 13.23 1.66
CA LEU A 82 -7.00 12.38 2.07
C LEU A 82 -7.53 11.54 0.90
N GLU A 83 -7.65 12.12 -0.29
CA GLU A 83 -8.02 11.40 -1.51
C GLU A 83 -7.01 10.29 -1.83
N THR A 84 -5.72 10.63 -1.80
CA THR A 84 -4.62 9.67 -2.01
C THR A 84 -4.67 8.53 -1.01
N LEU A 85 -4.87 8.84 0.27
CA LEU A 85 -5.00 7.83 1.32
C LEU A 85 -6.21 6.91 1.09
N ASN A 86 -7.35 7.46 0.67
CA ASN A 86 -8.56 6.70 0.41
C ASN A 86 -8.43 5.81 -0.83
N ALA A 87 -7.83 6.30 -1.92
CA ALA A 87 -7.58 5.52 -3.12
C ALA A 87 -6.65 4.32 -2.81
N GLY A 88 -5.55 4.56 -2.11
CA GLY A 88 -4.65 3.47 -1.70
C GLY A 88 -5.32 2.44 -0.77
N LYS A 89 -6.20 2.90 0.14
CA LYS A 89 -7.01 2.00 0.97
C LYS A 89 -7.98 1.15 0.14
N ALA A 90 -8.63 1.74 -0.85
CA ALA A 90 -9.54 1.02 -1.74
C ALA A 90 -8.80 -0.08 -2.50
N GLN A 91 -7.69 0.28 -3.16
CA GLN A 91 -6.86 -0.69 -3.88
C GLN A 91 -6.30 -1.80 -2.96
N ALA A 92 -5.86 -1.45 -1.75
CA ALA A 92 -5.41 -2.44 -0.77
C ALA A 92 -6.54 -3.40 -0.35
N ASN A 93 -7.76 -2.89 -0.18
CA ASN A 93 -8.91 -3.74 0.13
C ASN A 93 -9.25 -4.69 -1.02
N ASP A 94 -9.22 -4.21 -2.27
CA ASP A 94 -9.49 -5.05 -3.43
C ASP A 94 -8.45 -6.18 -3.55
N LEU A 95 -7.15 -5.85 -3.40
CA LEU A 95 -6.07 -6.85 -3.40
C LEU A 95 -6.23 -7.92 -2.31
N VAL A 96 -6.70 -7.54 -1.12
CA VAL A 96 -6.78 -8.44 0.05
C VAL A 96 -8.08 -9.23 0.09
N PHE A 97 -9.21 -8.62 -0.26
CA PHE A 97 -10.56 -9.17 -0.02
C PHE A 97 -11.32 -9.50 -1.29
N ARG A 98 -10.90 -9.02 -2.47
CA ARG A 98 -11.54 -9.31 -3.76
C ARG A 98 -10.54 -9.90 -4.76
N PRO A 99 -9.99 -11.09 -4.46
CA PRO A 99 -8.93 -11.69 -5.26
C PRO A 99 -9.35 -12.19 -6.65
N GLU A 100 -10.65 -12.17 -6.97
CA GLU A 100 -11.22 -12.73 -8.21
C GLU A 100 -11.56 -11.67 -9.28
N GLU A 101 -11.44 -10.37 -8.96
CA GLU A 101 -11.80 -9.25 -9.85
C GLU A 101 -10.58 -8.41 -10.30
N ALA A 102 -9.37 -8.78 -9.88
CA ALA A 102 -8.11 -8.12 -10.22
C ALA A 102 -7.29 -8.93 -11.23
#